data_AF-A0A9D5PMB6-F1
#
_entry.id   AF-A0A9D5PMB6-F1
#
_cell.length_a   1.000
_cell.length_b   1.000
_cell.length_c   1.000
_cell.angle_alpha   90.00
_cell.angle_beta   90.00
_cell.angle_gamma   90.00
#
_symmetry.space_group_name_H-M   'P 1'
#
loop_
_entity.id
_entity.type
_entity.pdbx_description
1 polymer ?
#
loop_
_entity_poly.entity_id
_entity_poly.type
_entity_poly.pdbx_seq_one_letter_code
_entity_poly.pdbx_strand_id
1 'polypeptide(L)'
;MGLAILTILFFFSILIFLTVHAIKEYKEEKEKEKQLLAEKKAYEEWLNSTKCCICDKHSYGKYFCEDCLNRIPVLKKELPFAKIKNFETVSSFHQELIDNIIFSENKSEQEFNSIRLIAVSEILKEKYFVSDARNKAKTFLEKIAESDHTPNEEIIQKYASTQRGSESEEPENSSEQDQFTNTDFRQKNKKPYRCNDGDYVRSKSEREIDDFLYANRIWHVYEPEYVCHNKKKYYPDFYLPDYGLYIEYFGRTDEEYIEKKKKKIEAFSSEPNIKFEYLEHTDDVNITEKLTELCRKHDIPLK
;
A
#
# COMPACT_ATOMS: atom_id res chain seq x y z
N MET A 1 74.33 50.55 28.77
CA MET A 1 73.84 50.43 27.38
C MET A 1 73.58 48.98 26.95
N GLY A 2 74.52 48.04 27.12
CA GLY A 2 74.34 46.65 26.64
C GLY A 2 73.12 45.89 27.21
N LEU A 3 72.83 46.01 28.51
CA LEU A 3 71.72 45.29 29.15
C LEU A 3 70.34 45.73 28.62
N ALA A 4 70.16 47.02 28.34
CA ALA A 4 68.92 47.58 27.79
C ALA A 4 68.67 47.13 26.34
N ILE A 5 69.73 47.00 25.54
CA ILE A 5 69.66 46.49 24.16
C ILE A 5 69.26 45.01 24.17
N LEU A 6 69.85 44.21 25.06
CA LEU A 6 69.50 42.80 25.25
C LEU A 6 68.03 42.60 25.66
N THR A 7 67.51 43.43 26.57
CA THR A 7 66.09 43.37 26.96
C THR A 7 65.16 43.74 25.80
N ILE A 8 65.51 44.78 25.02
CA ILE A 8 64.71 45.20 23.86
C ILE A 8 64.69 44.10 22.80
N LEU A 9 65.82 43.48 22.50
CA LEU A 9 65.91 42.37 21.55
C LEU A 9 65.13 41.14 22.02
N PHE A 10 65.09 40.87 23.32
CA PHE A 10 64.29 39.79 23.91
C PHE A 10 62.78 40.06 23.81
N PHE A 11 62.32 41.27 24.11
CA PHE A 11 60.91 41.63 23.91
C PHE A 11 60.51 41.61 22.43
N PHE A 12 61.41 42.03 21.55
CA PHE A 12 61.18 41.99 20.10
C PHE A 12 61.08 40.55 19.58
N SER A 13 61.92 39.63 20.07
CA SER A 13 61.84 38.21 19.70
C SER A 13 60.57 37.53 20.21
N ILE A 14 60.13 37.86 21.43
CA ILE A 14 58.83 37.40 21.97
C ILE A 14 57.69 37.94 21.11
N LEU A 15 57.71 39.22 20.74
CA LEU A 15 56.67 39.82 19.89
C LEU A 15 56.60 39.14 18.51
N ILE A 16 57.75 38.86 17.89
CA ILE A 16 57.81 38.09 16.64
C ILE A 16 57.23 36.67 16.84
N PHE A 17 57.59 35.99 17.94
CA PHE A 17 57.07 34.64 18.20
C PHE A 17 55.55 34.63 18.38
N LEU A 18 55.01 35.55 19.19
CA LEU A 18 53.58 35.68 19.43
C LEU A 18 52.81 36.04 18.14
N THR A 19 53.35 36.93 17.32
CA THR A 19 52.72 37.29 16.03
C THR A 19 52.74 36.13 15.04
N VAL A 20 53.85 35.39 14.93
CA VAL A 20 53.93 34.20 14.08
C VAL A 20 52.96 33.11 14.55
N HIS A 21 52.84 32.90 15.87
CA HIS A 21 51.88 31.94 16.44
C HIS A 21 50.43 32.33 16.13
N ALA A 22 50.06 33.60 16.37
CA ALA A 22 48.72 34.10 16.07
C ALA A 22 48.37 34.01 14.57
N ILE A 23 49.33 34.28 13.67
CA ILE A 23 49.14 34.11 12.22
C ILE A 23 48.92 32.63 11.87
N LYS A 24 49.63 31.71 12.53
CA LYS A 24 49.46 30.27 12.31
C LYS A 24 48.07 29.81 12.75
N GLU A 25 47.65 30.19 13.95
CA GLU A 25 46.31 29.88 14.48
C GLU A 25 45.20 30.44 13.57
N TYR A 26 45.33 31.70 13.15
CA TYR A 26 44.37 32.32 12.22
C TYR A 26 44.28 31.57 10.88
N LYS A 27 45.42 31.12 10.33
CA LYS A 27 45.44 30.32 9.09
C LYS A 27 44.77 28.96 9.30
N GLU A 28 45.05 28.29 10.42
CA GLU A 28 44.43 27.01 10.75
C GLU A 28 42.90 27.15 10.91
N GLU A 29 42.44 28.22 11.57
CA GLU A 29 41.00 28.53 11.70
C GLU A 29 40.35 28.80 10.33
N LYS A 30 41.01 29.59 9.47
CA LYS A 30 40.54 29.86 8.10
C LYS A 30 40.45 28.60 7.24
N GLU A 31 41.39 27.67 7.38
CA GLU A 31 41.32 26.39 6.66
C GLU A 31 40.20 25.49 7.19
N LYS A 32 39.96 25.46 8.51
CA LYS A 32 38.80 24.76 9.10
C LYS A 32 37.47 25.33 8.60
N GLU A 33 37.34 26.67 8.53
CA GLU A 33 36.14 27.32 7.99
C GLU A 33 35.89 26.93 6.52
N LYS A 34 36.94 26.93 5.70
CA LYS A 34 36.84 26.50 4.29
C LYS A 34 36.42 25.04 4.16
N GLN A 35 37.00 24.17 4.98
CA GLN A 35 36.66 22.75 5.00
C GLN A 35 35.18 22.56 5.38
N LEU A 36 34.71 23.22 6.42
CA LEU A 36 33.31 23.15 6.86
C LEU A 36 32.35 23.66 5.76
N LEU A 37 32.73 24.72 5.04
CA LEU A 37 31.93 25.22 3.91
C LEU A 37 31.89 24.22 2.75
N ALA A 38 33.02 23.58 2.44
CA ALA A 38 33.08 22.54 1.41
C ALA A 38 32.25 21.32 1.79
N GLU A 39 32.30 20.88 3.05
CA GLU A 39 31.48 19.78 3.58
C GLU A 39 29.99 20.10 3.52
N LYS A 40 29.59 21.33 3.91
CA LYS A 40 28.20 21.79 3.78
C LYS A 40 27.72 21.76 2.33
N LYS A 41 28.54 22.28 1.41
CA LYS A 41 28.22 22.29 -0.02
C LYS A 41 28.08 20.86 -0.57
N ALA A 42 29.01 19.98 -0.23
CA ALA A 42 28.95 18.57 -0.64
C ALA A 42 27.71 17.85 -0.07
N TYR A 43 27.34 18.17 1.18
CA TYR A 43 26.12 17.64 1.79
C TYR A 43 24.85 18.15 1.10
N GLU A 44 24.77 19.44 0.76
CA GLU A 44 23.66 20.00 -0.02
C GLU A 44 23.58 19.39 -1.42
N GLU A 45 24.72 19.20 -2.10
CA GLU A 45 24.78 18.52 -3.40
C GLU A 45 24.29 17.07 -3.29
N TRP A 46 24.69 16.36 -2.23
CA TRP A 46 24.21 15.00 -1.95
C TRP A 46 22.71 14.95 -1.68
N LEU A 47 22.18 15.84 -0.83
CA LEU A 47 20.74 15.92 -0.57
C LEU A 47 19.96 16.09 -1.88
N ASN A 48 20.40 17.01 -2.73
CA ASN A 48 19.73 17.30 -4.00
C ASN A 48 19.89 16.20 -5.07
N SER A 49 20.90 15.33 -4.96
CA SER A 49 21.11 14.23 -5.91
C SER A 49 20.28 12.99 -5.59
N THR A 50 19.89 12.79 -4.34
CA THR A 50 19.09 11.63 -3.93
C THR A 50 17.68 11.59 -4.53
N LYS A 51 17.24 10.38 -4.88
CA LYS A 51 15.96 10.10 -5.54
C LYS A 51 15.14 9.11 -4.70
N CYS A 52 13.83 9.26 -4.77
CA CYS A 52 12.86 8.33 -4.19
C CYS A 52 12.88 7.02 -4.97
N CYS A 53 13.11 5.88 -4.31
CA CYS A 53 13.12 4.57 -4.98
C CYS A 53 11.73 4.09 -5.45
N ILE A 54 10.67 4.86 -5.22
CA ILE A 54 9.32 4.56 -5.71
C ILE A 54 9.00 5.35 -6.98
N CYS A 55 9.25 6.67 -7.00
CA CYS A 55 8.75 7.55 -8.07
C CYS A 55 9.83 8.44 -8.72
N ASP A 56 11.10 8.28 -8.36
CA ASP A 56 12.26 9.06 -8.84
C ASP A 56 12.21 10.57 -8.61
N LYS A 57 11.26 11.07 -7.81
CA LYS A 57 11.29 12.46 -7.33
C LYS A 57 12.42 12.66 -6.32
N HIS A 58 12.85 13.89 -6.10
CA HIS A 58 13.87 14.19 -5.06
C HIS A 58 13.40 13.75 -3.68
N SER A 59 14.30 13.12 -2.94
CA SER A 59 14.03 12.61 -1.59
C SER A 59 14.83 13.31 -0.50
N TYR A 60 15.81 14.16 -0.85
CA TYR A 60 16.57 14.98 0.09
C TYR A 60 17.20 14.16 1.23
N GLY A 61 17.96 13.13 0.84
CA GLY A 61 18.67 12.21 1.74
C GLY A 61 17.80 11.11 2.33
N LYS A 62 16.53 11.02 1.94
CA LYS A 62 15.59 9.98 2.40
C LYS A 62 15.42 8.87 1.37
N TYR A 63 14.90 7.73 1.82
CA TYR A 63 14.51 6.62 0.95
C TYR A 63 13.29 6.97 0.06
N PHE A 64 12.33 7.70 0.62
CA PHE A 64 11.10 8.08 -0.04
C PHE A 64 10.95 9.60 -0.05
N CYS A 65 10.39 10.16 -1.12
CA CYS A 65 9.94 11.55 -1.11
C CYS A 65 8.75 11.73 -0.16
N GLU A 66 8.46 12.99 0.18
CA GLU A 66 7.39 13.34 1.11
C GLU A 66 6.01 12.85 0.65
N ASP A 67 5.68 12.99 -0.64
CA ASP A 67 4.42 12.50 -1.21
C ASP A 67 4.22 11.00 -0.97
N CYS A 68 5.21 10.18 -1.31
CA CYS A 68 5.15 8.73 -1.14
C CYS A 68 5.07 8.36 0.34
N LEU A 69 5.83 9.05 1.20
CA LEU A 69 5.83 8.80 2.64
C LEU A 69 4.46 9.09 3.27
N ASN A 70 3.81 10.19 2.86
CA ASN A 70 2.50 10.60 3.40
C ASN A 70 1.37 9.68 2.95
N ARG A 71 1.51 8.96 1.83
CA ARG A 71 0.53 7.98 1.36
C ARG A 71 0.56 6.66 2.12
N ILE A 72 1.70 6.28 2.71
CA ILE A 72 1.85 5.03 3.48
C ILE A 72 0.84 4.93 4.63
N PRO A 73 0.71 5.90 5.56
CA PRO A 73 -0.23 5.79 6.68
C PRO A 73 -1.70 5.82 6.25
N VAL A 74 -2.00 6.43 5.10
CA VAL A 74 -3.34 6.42 4.49
C VAL A 74 -3.66 5.01 4.03
N LEU A 75 -2.83 4.43 3.16
CA LEU A 75 -2.99 3.06 2.67
C LEU A 75 -2.95 2.03 3.79
N LYS A 76 -2.11 2.22 4.81
CA LYS A 76 -2.03 1.34 5.98
C LYS A 76 -3.34 1.30 6.79
N LYS A 77 -4.12 2.39 6.81
CA LYS A 77 -5.45 2.41 7.42
C LYS A 77 -6.51 1.76 6.53
N GLU A 78 -6.30 1.74 5.21
CA GLU A 78 -7.19 1.15 4.21
C GLU A 78 -7.01 -0.38 4.08
N LEU A 79 -5.79 -0.88 4.28
CA LEU A 79 -5.40 -2.29 4.14
C LEU A 79 -6.09 -3.32 5.07
N PRO A 80 -6.43 -3.01 6.35
CA PRO A 80 -7.06 -3.96 7.26
C PRO A 80 -8.49 -4.35 6.91
N PHE A 81 -9.14 -3.72 5.93
CA PHE A 81 -10.58 -3.90 5.69
C PHE A 81 -10.94 -4.80 4.50
N ALA A 82 -9.98 -5.27 3.69
CA ALA A 82 -10.29 -6.08 2.50
C ALA A 82 -9.60 -7.46 2.43
N LYS A 83 -8.35 -7.63 2.87
CA LYS A 83 -7.61 -8.91 2.69
C LYS A 83 -6.82 -9.39 3.93
N ILE A 84 -6.67 -8.60 4.99
CA ILE A 84 -5.71 -8.85 6.08
C ILE A 84 -6.45 -9.23 7.39
N LYS A 85 -6.74 -10.52 7.58
CA LYS A 85 -7.39 -11.03 8.81
C LYS A 85 -6.40 -11.64 9.80
N ASN A 86 -5.40 -12.34 9.28
CA ASN A 86 -4.38 -13.08 10.02
C ASN A 86 -3.02 -12.95 9.34
N PHE A 87 -1.97 -13.46 9.97
CA PHE A 87 -0.60 -13.38 9.47
C PHE A 87 -0.47 -13.93 8.04
N GLU A 88 -1.08 -15.09 7.77
CA GLU A 88 -1.00 -15.79 6.48
C GLU A 88 -1.51 -14.89 5.35
N THR A 89 -2.69 -14.31 5.54
CA THR A 89 -3.28 -13.41 4.53
C THR A 89 -2.46 -12.15 4.30
N VAL A 90 -1.83 -11.58 5.34
CA VAL A 90 -0.93 -10.42 5.20
C VAL A 90 0.33 -10.80 4.43
N SER A 91 0.90 -11.96 4.74
CA SER A 91 2.10 -12.46 4.08
C SER A 91 1.85 -12.81 2.61
N SER A 92 0.72 -13.43 2.29
CA SER A 92 0.32 -13.69 0.91
C SER A 92 0.09 -12.41 0.13
N PHE A 93 -0.58 -11.42 0.73
CA PHE A 93 -0.81 -10.13 0.08
C PHE A 93 0.48 -9.32 -0.09
N HIS A 94 1.42 -9.42 0.84
CA HIS A 94 2.77 -8.87 0.68
C HIS A 94 3.47 -9.46 -0.55
N GLN A 95 3.37 -10.78 -0.76
CA GLN A 95 3.96 -11.44 -1.93
C GLN A 95 3.23 -11.09 -3.24
N GLU A 96 1.90 -11.00 -3.21
CA GLU A 96 1.10 -10.55 -4.36
C GLU A 96 1.53 -9.15 -4.82
N LEU A 97 1.77 -8.22 -3.88
CA LEU A 97 2.26 -6.89 -4.21
C LEU A 97 3.66 -6.91 -4.84
N ILE A 98 4.55 -7.80 -4.39
CA ILE A 98 5.86 -7.99 -5.01
C ILE A 98 5.68 -8.44 -6.47
N ASP A 99 4.85 -9.44 -6.70
CA ASP A 99 4.59 -9.96 -8.05
C ASP A 99 3.96 -8.86 -8.92
N ASN A 100 2.99 -8.10 -8.41
CA ASN A 100 2.36 -6.99 -9.13
C ASN A 100 3.35 -5.87 -9.47
N ILE A 101 4.34 -5.58 -8.61
CA ILE A 101 5.41 -4.60 -8.91
C ILE A 101 6.32 -5.13 -10.03
N ILE A 102 6.64 -6.42 -10.01
CA ILE A 102 7.48 -7.05 -11.03
C ILE A 102 6.76 -7.09 -12.39
N PHE A 103 5.47 -7.39 -12.39
CA PHE A 103 4.68 -7.55 -13.62
C PHE A 103 3.85 -6.30 -13.98
N SER A 104 4.13 -5.15 -13.36
CA SER A 104 3.40 -3.90 -13.61
C SER A 104 3.49 -3.49 -15.08
N GLU A 105 2.35 -3.10 -15.67
CA GLU A 105 2.29 -2.68 -17.07
C GLU A 105 2.75 -1.22 -17.26
N ASN A 106 2.69 -0.43 -16.18
CA ASN A 106 3.07 0.98 -16.19
C ASN A 106 3.62 1.47 -14.85
N LYS A 107 4.35 2.58 -14.89
CA LYS A 107 5.00 3.18 -13.73
C LYS A 107 4.03 3.62 -12.63
N SER A 108 2.84 4.11 -12.98
CA SER A 108 1.87 4.57 -11.98
C SER A 108 1.33 3.42 -11.14
N GLU A 109 1.10 2.26 -11.76
CA GLU A 109 0.70 1.03 -11.06
C GLU A 109 1.84 0.53 -10.17
N GLN A 110 3.07 0.50 -10.70
CA GLN A 110 4.24 0.08 -9.94
C GLN A 110 4.48 0.98 -8.72
N GLU A 111 4.34 2.29 -8.88
CA GLU A 111 4.40 3.28 -7.78
C GLU A 111 3.33 3.00 -6.73
N PHE A 112 2.08 2.77 -7.16
CA PHE A 112 0.97 2.49 -6.25
C PHE A 112 1.19 1.21 -5.44
N ASN A 113 1.56 0.12 -6.10
CA ASN A 113 1.81 -1.16 -5.45
C ASN A 113 3.05 -1.12 -4.55
N SER A 114 4.08 -0.33 -4.90
CA SER A 114 5.26 -0.10 -4.06
C SER A 114 4.93 0.57 -2.73
N ILE A 115 4.04 1.56 -2.74
CA ILE A 115 3.60 2.23 -1.49
C ILE A 115 2.76 1.26 -0.64
N ARG A 116 1.88 0.47 -1.27
CA ARG A 116 1.10 -0.57 -0.58
C ARG A 116 2.00 -1.62 0.04
N LEU A 117 3.06 -2.03 -0.65
CA LEU A 117 4.02 -3.01 -0.15
C LEU A 117 4.62 -2.52 1.17
N ILE A 118 5.12 -1.28 1.22
CA ILE A 118 5.67 -0.70 2.44
C ILE A 118 4.62 -0.62 3.56
N ALA A 119 3.40 -0.23 3.25
CA ALA A 119 2.31 -0.18 4.22
C ALA A 119 2.01 -1.57 4.82
N VAL A 120 1.95 -2.62 4.00
CA VAL A 120 1.80 -4.02 4.45
C VAL A 120 3.01 -4.46 5.28
N SER A 121 4.22 -4.14 4.86
CA SER A 121 5.44 -4.48 5.60
C SER A 121 5.49 -3.82 6.98
N GLU A 122 4.93 -2.61 7.14
CA GLU A 122 4.77 -1.98 8.45
C GLU A 122 3.75 -2.71 9.33
N ILE A 123 2.65 -3.22 8.76
CA ILE A 123 1.67 -4.06 9.49
C ILE A 123 2.34 -5.36 9.94
N LEU A 124 3.09 -6.03 9.06
CA LEU A 124 3.84 -7.26 9.40
C LEU A 124 4.81 -7.02 10.57
N LYS A 125 5.51 -5.88 10.55
CA LYS A 125 6.40 -5.49 11.65
C LYS A 125 5.65 -5.22 12.95
N GLU A 126 4.60 -4.40 12.92
CA GLU A 126 3.94 -3.90 14.13
C GLU A 126 2.98 -4.90 14.76
N LYS A 127 2.21 -5.64 13.95
CA LYS A 127 1.16 -6.54 14.43
C LYS A 127 1.65 -7.98 14.57
N TYR A 128 2.60 -8.39 13.75
CA TYR A 128 3.07 -9.78 13.67
C TYR A 128 4.57 -9.93 13.97
N PHE A 129 5.23 -8.86 14.42
CA PHE A 129 6.63 -8.86 14.87
C PHE A 129 7.66 -9.34 13.84
N VAL A 130 7.33 -9.22 12.54
CA VAL A 130 8.29 -9.48 11.45
C VAL A 130 9.19 -8.26 11.28
N SER A 131 10.21 -8.18 12.13
CA SER A 131 11.02 -6.97 12.35
C SER A 131 11.73 -6.46 11.09
N ASP A 132 12.05 -7.36 10.14
CA ASP A 132 12.82 -7.07 8.93
C ASP A 132 11.96 -6.82 7.67
N ALA A 133 10.64 -7.00 7.73
CA ALA A 133 9.75 -6.91 6.57
C ALA A 133 9.89 -5.59 5.82
N ARG A 134 9.90 -4.47 6.55
CA ARG A 134 10.04 -3.12 5.97
C ARG A 134 11.39 -2.92 5.29
N ASN A 135 12.47 -3.46 5.86
CA ASN A 135 13.81 -3.34 5.29
C ASN A 135 13.95 -4.20 4.04
N LYS A 136 13.40 -5.42 4.05
CA LYS A 136 13.36 -6.30 2.87
C LYS A 136 12.60 -5.66 1.71
N ALA A 137 11.43 -5.07 1.98
CA ALA A 137 10.65 -4.36 0.97
C ALA A 137 11.42 -3.14 0.41
N LYS A 138 12.08 -2.36 1.26
CA LYS A 138 12.95 -1.26 0.81
C LYS A 138 14.06 -1.73 -0.11
N THR A 139 14.81 -2.75 0.30
CA THR A 139 15.91 -3.30 -0.52
C THR A 139 15.41 -3.86 -1.85
N PHE A 140 14.22 -4.46 -1.88
CA PHE A 140 13.59 -4.87 -3.13
C PHE A 140 13.29 -3.66 -4.04
N LEU A 141 12.66 -2.61 -3.52
CA LEU A 141 12.34 -1.39 -4.28
C LEU A 141 13.59 -0.64 -4.75
N GLU A 142 14.66 -0.62 -3.96
CA GLU A 142 15.95 -0.05 -4.37
C GLU A 142 16.50 -0.79 -5.60
N LYS A 143 16.48 -2.12 -5.59
CA LYS A 143 16.90 -2.92 -6.75
C LYS A 143 16.06 -2.65 -8.00
N ILE A 144 14.75 -2.46 -7.84
CA ILE A 144 13.84 -2.09 -8.94
C ILE A 144 14.20 -0.70 -9.48
N ALA A 145 14.47 0.27 -8.60
CA ALA A 145 14.86 1.62 -9.01
C ALA A 145 16.24 1.65 -9.70
N GLU A 146 17.20 0.86 -9.20
CA GLU A 146 18.53 0.69 -9.83
C GLU A 146 18.43 0.07 -11.23
N SER A 147 17.39 -0.71 -11.49
CA SER A 147 17.09 -1.28 -12.80
C SER A 147 16.12 -0.41 -13.62
N ASP A 148 16.11 0.91 -13.40
CA ASP A 148 15.25 1.89 -14.08
C ASP A 148 13.77 1.50 -14.08
N HIS A 149 13.28 0.93 -12.97
CA HIS A 149 11.90 0.45 -12.79
C HIS A 149 11.51 -0.74 -13.69
N THR A 150 12.49 -1.36 -14.34
CA THR A 150 12.32 -2.59 -15.14
C THR A 150 12.96 -3.79 -14.44
N PRO A 151 12.17 -4.75 -13.93
CA PRO A 151 12.71 -5.92 -13.25
C PRO A 151 13.54 -6.78 -14.20
N ASN A 152 14.79 -7.04 -13.82
CA ASN A 152 15.66 -7.96 -14.54
C ASN A 152 15.47 -9.41 -14.05
N GLU A 153 16.13 -10.35 -14.73
CA GLU A 153 16.01 -11.77 -14.44
C GLU A 153 16.43 -12.14 -12.99
N GLU A 154 17.46 -11.50 -12.43
CA GLU A 154 17.88 -11.74 -11.04
C GLU A 154 16.79 -11.33 -10.04
N ILE A 155 16.15 -10.16 -10.26
CA ILE A 155 15.06 -9.67 -9.40
C ILE A 155 13.85 -10.60 -9.52
N ILE A 156 13.48 -10.98 -10.74
CA ILE A 156 12.36 -11.89 -10.99
C ILE A 156 12.62 -13.23 -10.29
N GLN A 157 13.77 -13.86 -10.51
CA GLN A 157 14.09 -15.15 -9.89
C GLN A 157 14.12 -15.10 -8.35
N LYS A 158 14.56 -13.97 -7.78
CA LYS A 158 14.71 -13.82 -6.33
C LYS A 158 13.40 -13.50 -5.62
N TYR A 159 12.53 -12.71 -6.26
CA TYR A 159 11.38 -12.11 -5.59
C TYR A 159 10.03 -12.52 -6.17
N ALA A 160 9.96 -12.89 -7.46
CA ALA A 160 8.70 -13.33 -8.06
C ALA A 160 8.37 -14.74 -7.57
N SER A 161 7.10 -14.98 -7.26
CA SER A 161 6.61 -16.34 -7.15
C SER A 161 6.57 -16.97 -8.56
N THR A 162 6.93 -18.26 -8.67
CA THR A 162 6.75 -18.98 -9.94
C THR A 162 5.27 -18.94 -10.31
N GLN A 163 4.92 -18.23 -11.39
CA GLN A 163 3.54 -18.21 -11.85
C GLN A 163 3.07 -19.66 -12.09
N ARG A 164 2.01 -20.07 -11.39
CA ARG A 164 1.30 -21.31 -11.68
C ARG A 164 0.49 -21.10 -12.96
N GLY A 165 1.15 -21.22 -14.11
CA GLY A 165 0.52 -21.28 -15.42
C GLY A 165 0.15 -22.73 -15.78
N SER A 166 -1.16 -23.00 -15.82
CA SER A 166 -1.89 -24.05 -16.55
C SER A 166 -1.20 -25.41 -16.84
N GLU A 167 -1.70 -26.48 -16.20
CA GLU A 167 -2.36 -27.62 -16.88
C GLU A 167 -3.00 -28.55 -15.83
N SER A 168 -4.08 -29.19 -16.26
CA SER A 168 -4.92 -30.15 -15.54
C SER A 168 -4.14 -31.35 -15.00
N GLU A 169 -4.42 -31.76 -13.76
CA GLU A 169 -4.48 -33.15 -13.34
C GLU A 169 -5.20 -33.24 -11.99
N GLU A 170 -6.41 -33.82 -11.98
CA GLU A 170 -6.98 -34.41 -10.76
C GLU A 170 -6.10 -35.58 -10.32
N PRO A 171 -6.02 -35.84 -9.01
CA PRO A 171 -6.30 -37.21 -8.63
C PRO A 171 -7.34 -37.34 -7.53
N GLU A 172 -8.08 -38.42 -7.72
CA GLU A 172 -9.14 -39.02 -6.95
C GLU A 172 -8.82 -39.22 -5.46
N ASN A 173 -9.80 -38.82 -4.65
CA ASN A 173 -10.43 -39.57 -3.57
C ASN A 173 -9.57 -40.48 -2.66
N SER A 174 -9.52 -40.12 -1.37
CA SER A 174 -9.75 -41.10 -0.31
C SER A 174 -10.54 -40.48 0.84
N SER A 175 -11.64 -41.16 1.15
CA SER A 175 -12.61 -40.90 2.21
C SER A 175 -12.00 -41.06 3.60
N GLU A 176 -12.41 -40.22 4.55
CA GLU A 176 -13.13 -40.65 5.75
C GLU A 176 -13.71 -39.45 6.52
N GLN A 177 -14.88 -39.70 7.11
CA GLN A 177 -15.78 -38.73 7.73
C GLN A 177 -15.23 -38.20 9.06
N ASP A 178 -15.37 -36.90 9.30
CA ASP A 178 -15.76 -36.45 10.63
C ASP A 178 -16.62 -35.18 10.57
N GLN A 179 -17.78 -35.26 11.23
CA GLN A 179 -18.78 -34.21 11.31
C GLN A 179 -18.44 -33.26 12.47
N PHE A 180 -18.04 -32.02 12.15
CA PHE A 180 -18.37 -30.87 12.97
C PHE A 180 -18.68 -29.65 12.09
N THR A 181 -19.84 -29.08 12.33
CA THR A 181 -20.62 -28.22 11.43
C THR A 181 -20.31 -26.74 11.61
N ASN A 182 -19.58 -26.13 10.67
CA ASN A 182 -19.72 -24.72 10.27
C ASN A 182 -18.92 -24.44 8.97
N THR A 183 -19.30 -25.05 7.86
CA THR A 183 -18.62 -24.80 6.57
C THR A 183 -19.16 -23.55 5.92
N ASP A 184 -18.32 -22.54 5.93
CA ASP A 184 -18.42 -21.30 5.18
C ASP A 184 -18.75 -21.57 3.70
N PHE A 185 -19.97 -21.22 3.26
CA PHE A 185 -20.44 -21.36 1.87
C PHE A 185 -19.49 -20.70 0.85
N ARG A 186 -18.64 -19.75 1.30
CA ARG A 186 -17.60 -19.09 0.51
C ARG A 186 -16.56 -20.06 -0.05
N GLN A 187 -16.35 -21.22 0.56
CA GLN A 187 -15.41 -22.23 0.08
C GLN A 187 -16.00 -23.14 -1.02
N LYS A 188 -17.33 -23.12 -1.22
CA LYS A 188 -18.02 -24.11 -2.06
C LYS A 188 -18.29 -23.63 -3.49
N ASN A 189 -18.14 -22.33 -3.81
CA ASN A 189 -18.41 -21.80 -5.14
C ASN A 189 -17.18 -21.11 -5.73
N LYS A 190 -16.79 -21.52 -6.94
CA LYS A 190 -15.76 -20.85 -7.73
C LYS A 190 -16.21 -19.41 -8.01
N LYS A 191 -15.26 -18.47 -7.99
CA LYS A 191 -15.45 -17.07 -8.41
C LYS A 191 -14.80 -16.91 -9.81
N PRO A 192 -15.52 -17.17 -10.91
CA PRO A 192 -14.89 -17.36 -12.21
C PRO A 192 -14.64 -16.05 -12.97
N TYR A 193 -15.20 -14.92 -12.49
CA TYR A 193 -15.14 -13.65 -13.18
C TYR A 193 -14.07 -12.77 -12.54
N ARG A 194 -13.01 -12.46 -13.30
CA ARG A 194 -11.96 -11.52 -12.90
C ARG A 194 -12.38 -10.09 -13.22
N CYS A 195 -12.19 -9.18 -12.27
CA CYS A 195 -12.43 -7.74 -12.37
C CYS A 195 -11.14 -6.98 -12.75
N ASN A 196 -11.29 -5.70 -13.11
CA ASN A 196 -10.21 -4.83 -13.55
C ASN A 196 -9.22 -4.45 -12.43
N ASP A 197 -9.65 -4.51 -11.17
CA ASP A 197 -8.81 -4.27 -9.99
C ASP A 197 -8.06 -5.54 -9.51
N GLY A 198 -8.34 -6.68 -10.16
CA GLY A 198 -7.76 -7.99 -9.87
C GLY A 198 -8.61 -8.91 -8.98
N ASP A 199 -9.74 -8.46 -8.45
CA ASP A 199 -10.63 -9.30 -7.65
C ASP A 199 -11.38 -10.32 -8.52
N TYR A 200 -11.90 -11.36 -7.87
CA TYR A 200 -12.73 -12.38 -8.49
C TYR A 200 -14.11 -12.41 -7.84
N VAL A 201 -15.15 -12.40 -8.66
CA VAL A 201 -16.55 -12.32 -8.23
C VAL A 201 -17.39 -13.49 -8.77
N ARG A 202 -18.62 -13.63 -8.27
CA ARG A 202 -19.47 -14.82 -8.52
C ARG A 202 -20.37 -14.68 -9.74
N SER A 203 -20.67 -13.46 -10.19
CA SER A 203 -21.52 -13.23 -11.36
C SER A 203 -20.95 -12.18 -12.32
N LYS A 204 -21.46 -12.15 -13.56
CA LYS A 204 -21.08 -11.13 -14.54
C LYS A 204 -21.53 -9.74 -14.10
N SER A 205 -22.71 -9.63 -13.50
CA SER A 205 -23.27 -8.38 -13.00
C SER A 205 -22.48 -7.85 -11.80
N GLU A 206 -22.04 -8.71 -10.88
CA GLU A 206 -21.09 -8.31 -9.83
C GLU A 206 -19.79 -7.76 -10.42
N ARG A 207 -19.24 -8.39 -11.47
CA ARG A 207 -18.03 -7.88 -12.12
C ARG A 207 -18.27 -6.50 -12.71
N GLU A 208 -19.43 -6.27 -13.31
CA GLU A 208 -19.78 -4.96 -13.88
C GLU A 208 -19.93 -3.89 -12.79
N ILE A 209 -20.49 -4.24 -11.63
CA ILE A 209 -20.54 -3.35 -10.46
C ILE A 209 -19.14 -3.02 -9.96
N ASP A 210 -18.29 -4.03 -9.77
CA ASP A 210 -16.90 -3.89 -9.34
C ASP A 210 -16.09 -3.01 -10.30
N ASP A 211 -16.13 -3.33 -11.60
CA ASP A 211 -15.45 -2.58 -12.65
C ASP A 211 -15.91 -1.12 -12.71
N PHE A 212 -17.21 -0.85 -12.49
CA PHE A 212 -17.74 0.51 -12.40
C PHE A 212 -17.16 1.27 -11.20
N LEU A 213 -17.14 0.64 -10.02
CA LEU A 213 -16.60 1.25 -8.80
C LEU A 213 -15.10 1.53 -8.98
N TYR A 214 -14.36 0.57 -9.52
CA TYR A 214 -12.94 0.71 -9.82
C TYR A 214 -12.66 1.83 -10.83
N ALA A 215 -13.38 1.87 -11.96
CA ALA A 215 -13.18 2.88 -13.00
C ALA A 215 -13.40 4.32 -12.49
N ASN A 216 -14.37 4.49 -11.58
CA ASN A 216 -14.67 5.76 -10.92
C ASN A 216 -13.78 6.06 -9.72
N ARG A 217 -12.80 5.20 -9.42
CA ARG A 217 -11.89 5.32 -8.25
C ARG A 217 -12.66 5.34 -6.92
N ILE A 218 -13.77 4.61 -6.86
CA ILE A 218 -14.55 4.42 -5.65
C ILE A 218 -13.99 3.21 -4.92
N TRP A 219 -13.46 3.45 -3.72
CA TRP A 219 -12.96 2.38 -2.87
C TRP A 219 -14.12 1.46 -2.45
N HIS A 220 -13.98 0.17 -2.73
CA HIS A 220 -14.94 -0.85 -2.39
C HIS A 220 -14.27 -2.13 -1.90
N VAL A 221 -15.04 -2.95 -1.18
CA VAL A 221 -14.66 -4.27 -0.65
C VAL A 221 -15.69 -5.28 -1.12
N TYR A 222 -15.24 -6.35 -1.78
CA TYR A 222 -16.11 -7.45 -2.21
C TYR A 222 -16.33 -8.50 -1.09
N GLU A 223 -17.57 -8.94 -0.91
CA GLU A 223 -18.03 -9.87 0.15
C GLU A 223 -17.56 -9.54 1.59
N PRO A 224 -17.72 -8.31 2.08
CA PRO A 224 -17.37 -7.92 3.46
C PRO A 224 -18.15 -8.74 4.49
N GLU A 225 -17.52 -9.08 5.61
CA GLU A 225 -18.24 -9.61 6.77
C GLU A 225 -18.95 -8.46 7.49
N TYR A 226 -20.28 -8.51 7.59
CA TYR A 226 -21.08 -7.62 8.41
C TYR A 226 -21.68 -8.37 9.59
N VAL A 227 -21.47 -7.87 10.81
CA VAL A 227 -22.03 -8.45 12.04
C VAL A 227 -23.07 -7.48 12.57
N CYS A 228 -24.35 -7.86 12.43
CA CYS A 228 -25.47 -7.06 12.92
C CYS A 228 -25.56 -7.09 14.45
N HIS A 229 -26.34 -6.19 15.06
CA HIS A 229 -26.41 -6.03 16.52
C HIS A 229 -26.78 -7.33 17.27
N ASN A 230 -27.60 -8.19 16.65
CA ASN A 230 -28.01 -9.47 17.22
C ASN A 230 -26.96 -10.60 17.03
N LYS A 231 -25.73 -10.25 16.64
CA LYS A 231 -24.58 -11.14 16.39
C LYS A 231 -24.71 -12.05 15.16
N LYS A 232 -25.74 -11.91 14.35
CA LYS A 232 -25.85 -12.63 13.07
C LYS A 232 -24.90 -12.01 12.04
N LYS A 233 -24.25 -12.88 11.27
CA LYS A 233 -23.33 -12.48 10.20
C LYS A 233 -24.06 -12.41 8.86
N TYR A 234 -23.78 -11.37 8.11
CA TYR A 234 -24.19 -11.18 6.73
C TYR A 234 -22.96 -10.90 5.87
N TYR A 235 -23.09 -11.17 4.58
CA TYR A 235 -22.08 -10.87 3.60
C TYR A 235 -22.79 -10.15 2.45
N PRO A 236 -22.87 -8.81 2.49
CA PRO A 236 -23.18 -8.00 1.33
C PRO A 236 -22.23 -8.28 0.19
N ASP A 237 -22.62 -8.02 -1.06
CA ASP A 237 -21.71 -8.20 -2.18
C ASP A 237 -20.61 -7.13 -2.19
N PHE A 238 -20.94 -5.88 -1.87
CA PHE A 238 -19.97 -4.78 -1.80
C PHE A 238 -20.13 -3.91 -0.56
N TYR A 239 -19.03 -3.30 -0.13
CA TYR A 239 -19.00 -2.22 0.87
C TYR A 239 -18.08 -1.10 0.43
N LEU A 240 -18.58 0.13 0.47
CA LEU A 240 -17.88 1.36 0.09
C LEU A 240 -17.53 2.10 1.39
N PRO A 241 -16.30 1.95 1.93
CA PRO A 241 -16.02 2.30 3.32
C PRO A 241 -16.05 3.81 3.58
N ASP A 242 -15.59 4.63 2.61
CA ASP A 242 -15.60 6.09 2.72
C ASP A 242 -17.02 6.66 2.90
N TYR A 243 -18.03 5.90 2.47
CA TYR A 243 -19.43 6.31 2.50
C TYR A 243 -20.25 5.56 3.54
N GLY A 244 -19.66 4.56 4.21
CA GLY A 244 -20.37 3.66 5.12
C GLY A 244 -21.52 2.92 4.44
N LEU A 245 -21.36 2.58 3.16
CA LEU A 245 -22.43 2.11 2.29
C LEU A 245 -22.23 0.66 1.86
N TYR A 246 -23.19 -0.20 2.16
CA TYR A 246 -23.26 -1.57 1.66
C TYR A 246 -24.12 -1.64 0.40
N ILE A 247 -23.70 -2.45 -0.56
CA ILE A 247 -24.46 -2.74 -1.79
C ILE A 247 -24.63 -4.26 -1.91
N GLU A 248 -25.85 -4.68 -2.23
CA GLU A 248 -26.19 -6.07 -2.53
C GLU A 248 -26.75 -6.18 -3.95
N TYR A 249 -26.37 -7.23 -4.67
CA TYR A 249 -26.94 -7.57 -5.97
C TYR A 249 -27.82 -8.82 -5.89
N PHE A 250 -29.12 -8.63 -6.08
CA PHE A 250 -30.10 -9.71 -6.07
C PHE A 250 -30.33 -10.30 -7.46
N GLY A 251 -29.42 -11.19 -7.89
CA GLY A 251 -29.42 -11.80 -9.23
C GLY A 251 -30.36 -13.00 -9.44
N ARG A 252 -31.11 -13.45 -8.42
CA ARG A 252 -32.04 -14.60 -8.52
C ARG A 252 -33.50 -14.18 -8.36
N THR A 253 -34.41 -14.95 -8.95
CA THR A 253 -35.85 -14.64 -9.01
C THR A 253 -36.76 -15.77 -8.49
N ASP A 254 -36.20 -16.88 -8.01
CA ASP A 254 -36.99 -18.00 -7.51
C ASP A 254 -37.75 -17.67 -6.20
N GLU A 255 -38.91 -18.30 -5.97
CA GLU A 255 -39.79 -17.98 -4.83
C GLU A 255 -39.12 -18.14 -3.46
N GLU A 256 -38.23 -19.14 -3.29
CA GLU A 256 -37.46 -19.34 -2.08
C GLU A 256 -36.46 -18.18 -1.83
N TYR A 257 -35.99 -17.55 -2.90
CA TYR A 257 -35.06 -16.42 -2.86
C TYR A 257 -35.75 -15.09 -2.51
N ILE A 258 -37.02 -14.89 -2.89
CA ILE A 258 -37.78 -13.68 -2.58
C ILE A 258 -37.90 -13.46 -1.06
N GLU A 259 -38.20 -14.53 -0.31
CA GLU A 259 -38.30 -14.44 1.15
C GLU A 259 -36.94 -14.18 1.82
N LYS A 260 -35.86 -14.75 1.28
CA LYS A 260 -34.48 -14.51 1.77
C LYS A 260 -34.06 -13.06 1.52
N LYS A 261 -34.35 -12.52 0.35
CA LYS A 261 -34.13 -11.12 -0.02
C LYS A 261 -34.84 -10.19 0.95
N LYS A 262 -36.15 -10.41 1.18
CA LYS A 262 -36.95 -9.59 2.11
C LYS A 262 -36.35 -9.57 3.51
N LYS A 263 -35.98 -10.74 4.05
CA LYS A 263 -35.31 -10.86 5.37
C LYS A 263 -33.95 -10.17 5.42
N LYS A 264 -33.19 -10.17 4.31
CA LYS A 264 -31.89 -9.49 4.23
C LYS A 264 -32.12 -7.98 4.27
N ILE A 265 -33.00 -7.45 3.40
CA ILE A 265 -33.35 -6.03 3.38
C ILE A 265 -33.84 -5.55 4.76
N GLU A 266 -34.77 -6.27 5.41
CA GLU A 266 -35.26 -5.90 6.74
C GLU A 266 -34.14 -5.89 7.80
N ALA A 267 -33.22 -6.85 7.74
CA ALA A 267 -32.08 -6.90 8.65
C ALA A 267 -31.11 -5.72 8.45
N PHE A 268 -30.90 -5.26 7.21
CA PHE A 268 -30.06 -4.10 6.95
C PHE A 268 -30.79 -2.78 7.29
N SER A 269 -32.07 -2.66 6.95
CA SER A 269 -32.87 -1.46 7.22
C SER A 269 -33.16 -1.21 8.71
N SER A 270 -33.05 -2.23 9.55
CA SER A 270 -33.23 -2.11 11.01
C SER A 270 -31.97 -1.65 11.75
N GLU A 271 -30.84 -1.50 11.05
CA GLU A 271 -29.56 -1.12 11.64
C GLU A 271 -29.37 0.40 11.57
N PRO A 272 -29.26 1.10 12.72
CA PRO A 272 -29.35 2.56 12.77
C PRO A 272 -28.15 3.30 12.14
N ASN A 273 -27.02 2.62 11.96
CA ASN A 273 -25.74 3.24 11.57
C ASN A 273 -25.19 2.72 10.24
N ILE A 274 -26.00 2.04 9.42
CA ILE A 274 -25.54 1.55 8.13
C ILE A 274 -26.36 2.15 7.00
N LYS A 275 -25.68 2.52 5.92
CA LYS A 275 -26.35 2.79 4.64
C LYS A 275 -26.36 1.48 3.85
N PHE A 276 -27.50 1.14 3.28
CA PHE A 276 -27.65 -0.07 2.50
C PHE A 276 -28.46 0.26 1.24
N GLU A 277 -27.95 -0.19 0.10
CA GLU A 277 -28.62 -0.14 -1.19
C GLU A 277 -28.57 -1.53 -1.81
N TYR A 278 -29.42 -1.76 -2.79
CA TYR A 278 -29.39 -3.00 -3.54
C TYR A 278 -29.77 -2.77 -5.00
N LEU A 279 -29.28 -3.67 -5.84
CA LEU A 279 -29.60 -3.81 -7.25
C LEU A 279 -30.30 -5.15 -7.46
N GLU A 280 -31.06 -5.29 -8.52
CA GLU A 280 -31.76 -6.52 -8.87
C GLU A 280 -31.41 -6.97 -10.29
N HIS A 281 -31.71 -8.23 -10.63
CA HIS A 281 -31.51 -8.72 -12.00
C HIS A 281 -32.23 -7.86 -13.07
N THR A 282 -33.31 -7.16 -12.71
CA THR A 282 -34.02 -6.25 -13.62
C THR A 282 -33.22 -5.01 -13.97
N ASP A 283 -32.23 -4.67 -13.13
CA ASP A 283 -31.34 -3.52 -13.33
C ASP A 283 -30.16 -3.86 -14.26
N ASP A 284 -29.95 -5.13 -14.64
CA ASP A 284 -28.84 -5.55 -15.50
C ASP A 284 -28.79 -4.80 -16.84
N VAL A 285 -29.94 -4.36 -17.36
CA VAL A 285 -30.04 -3.62 -18.62
C VAL A 285 -29.55 -2.16 -18.52
N ASN A 286 -29.44 -1.63 -17.30
CA ASN A 286 -29.09 -0.23 -17.03
C ASN A 286 -28.30 -0.09 -15.71
N ILE A 287 -27.43 -1.07 -15.43
CA ILE A 287 -26.75 -1.20 -14.14
C ILE A 287 -25.82 0.00 -13.89
N THR A 288 -25.20 0.52 -14.95
CA THR A 288 -24.34 1.72 -14.89
C THR A 288 -25.14 2.97 -14.52
N GLU A 289 -26.32 3.17 -15.10
CA GLU A 289 -27.21 4.27 -14.75
C GLU A 289 -27.68 4.16 -13.30
N LYS A 290 -28.03 2.96 -12.85
CA LYS A 290 -28.44 2.69 -11.46
C LYS A 290 -27.32 2.96 -10.46
N LEU A 291 -26.11 2.52 -10.75
CA LEU A 291 -24.94 2.81 -9.93
C LEU A 291 -24.63 4.32 -9.92
N THR A 292 -24.83 5.01 -11.03
CA THR A 292 -24.68 6.48 -11.12
C THR A 292 -25.72 7.21 -10.26
N GLU A 293 -26.98 6.77 -10.29
CA GLU A 293 -28.05 7.30 -9.42
C GLU A 293 -27.77 7.04 -7.94
N LEU A 294 -27.32 5.83 -7.60
CA LEU A 294 -26.89 5.44 -6.27
C LEU A 294 -25.74 6.33 -5.77
N CYS A 295 -24.70 6.53 -6.60
CA CYS A 295 -23.58 7.40 -6.26
C CYS A 295 -24.04 8.84 -6.01
N ARG A 296 -24.92 9.38 -6.86
CA ARG A 296 -25.51 10.72 -6.65
C ARG A 296 -26.30 10.82 -5.35
N LYS A 297 -27.10 9.79 -5.02
CA LYS A 297 -27.90 9.73 -3.79
C LYS A 297 -27.05 9.80 -2.52
N HIS A 298 -25.82 9.29 -2.57
CA HIS A 298 -24.90 9.21 -1.45
C HIS A 298 -23.74 10.22 -1.52
N ASP A 299 -23.85 11.23 -2.40
CA ASP A 299 -22.84 12.26 -2.62
C ASP A 299 -21.44 11.69 -2.98
N ILE A 300 -21.42 10.57 -3.70
CA ILE A 300 -20.21 9.89 -4.18
C ILE A 300 -19.77 10.55 -5.50
N PRO A 301 -18.60 11.20 -5.56
CA PRO A 301 -18.09 11.79 -6.79
C PRO A 301 -17.72 10.71 -7.81
N LEU A 302 -18.14 10.92 -9.05
CA LEU A 302 -17.74 10.13 -10.21
C LEU A 302 -16.62 10.86 -10.98
N LYS A 303 -15.77 10.10 -11.68
CA LYS A 303 -14.59 10.63 -12.39
C LYS A 303 -14.91 11.12 -13.79
#